data_AF-A0A919VIE6-F1
#
_entry.id   AF-A0A919VIE6-F1
#
_cell.length_a   1.000
_cell.length_b   1.000
_cell.length_c   1.000
_cell.angle_alpha   90.00
_cell.angle_beta   90.00
_cell.angle_gamma   90.00
#
_symmetry.space_group_name_H-M   'P 1'
#
loop_
_entity.id
_entity.type
_entity.pdbx_description
1 polymer ?
#
loop_
_entity_poly.entity_id
_entity_poly.type
_entity_poly.pdbx_seq_one_letter_code
_entity_poly.pdbx_strand_id
1 'polypeptide(L)'
;MRKDRFITIGILPLMWLIYFAFEFITGRIHSDYDIIMNLLPTILFAFVGWIIYLFGERNSQGISKKAMWIIFLIIFLLDQGIKLIIKLWFFDKTFFLIGEFLSFNPIINTEGSWLNARFGVGVSFTALIAANVLALLIFIEAYRYYIHKGNKDFWADMCFIFITAGCLCSLIDKIFYGGSLDFIGISSLFIADFKDIYINLAILFFALCIYFNDYWKTEEESTLKEDMESIRRFFIFIKNDISSILKK
;
A
#
# COMPACT_ATOMS: atom_id res chain seq x y z
N MET A 1 17.81 13.02 -13.49
CA MET A 1 17.94 11.75 -14.25
C MET A 1 18.67 10.63 -13.49
N ARG A 2 20.00 10.70 -13.24
CA ARG A 2 20.71 9.58 -12.58
C ARG A 2 20.30 9.41 -11.10
N LYS A 3 20.09 10.51 -10.37
CA LYS A 3 19.64 10.51 -8.97
C LYS A 3 18.23 9.93 -8.81
N ASP A 4 17.28 10.40 -9.62
CA ASP A 4 15.87 10.00 -9.53
C ASP A 4 15.67 8.51 -9.80
N ARG A 5 16.46 7.97 -10.74
CA ARG A 5 16.56 6.54 -11.00
C ARG A 5 17.01 5.77 -9.76
N PHE A 6 18.12 6.17 -9.14
CA PHE A 6 18.64 5.49 -7.96
C PHE A 6 17.66 5.55 -6.78
N ILE A 7 16.98 6.68 -6.58
CA ILE A 7 15.98 6.83 -5.53
C ILE A 7 14.81 5.87 -5.77
N THR A 8 14.25 5.87 -6.97
CA THR A 8 13.10 4.99 -7.31
C THR A 8 13.46 3.51 -7.18
N ILE A 9 14.65 3.11 -7.62
CA ILE A 9 15.14 1.73 -7.50
C ILE A 9 15.46 1.36 -6.05
N GLY A 10 15.97 2.31 -5.26
CA GLY A 10 16.53 2.06 -3.93
C GLY A 10 15.50 2.02 -2.80
N ILE A 11 14.33 2.67 -2.93
CA ILE A 11 13.37 2.77 -1.82
C ILE A 11 12.80 1.40 -1.41
N LEU A 12 12.38 0.55 -2.34
CA LEU A 12 11.82 -0.77 -1.98
C LEU A 12 12.85 -1.68 -1.28
N PRO A 13 14.08 -1.85 -1.81
CA PRO A 13 15.14 -2.54 -1.07
C PRO A 13 15.39 -1.94 0.31
N LEU A 14 15.40 -0.60 0.43
CA LEU A 14 15.63 0.06 1.71
C LEU A 14 14.49 -0.20 2.70
N MET A 15 13.23 -0.10 2.28
CA MET A 15 12.06 -0.42 3.12
C MET A 15 12.14 -1.84 3.65
N TRP A 16 12.50 -2.80 2.80
CA TRP A 16 12.69 -4.20 3.21
C TRP A 16 13.86 -4.36 4.16
N LEU A 17 15.02 -3.74 3.89
CA LEU A 17 16.19 -3.83 4.76
C LEU A 17 15.95 -3.20 6.14
N ILE A 18 15.17 -2.12 6.23
CA ILE A 18 14.75 -1.53 7.50
C ILE A 18 13.86 -2.52 8.28
N TYR A 19 12.88 -3.13 7.61
CA TYR A 19 12.02 -4.14 8.23
C TYR A 19 12.83 -5.38 8.68
N PHE A 20 13.70 -5.87 7.81
CA PHE A 20 14.60 -6.98 8.08
C PHE A 20 15.51 -6.69 9.28
N ALA A 21 16.11 -5.51 9.34
CA ALA A 21 16.93 -5.08 10.48
C ALA A 21 16.11 -5.04 11.78
N PHE A 22 14.86 -4.54 11.73
CA PHE A 22 13.96 -4.56 12.87
C PHE A 22 13.66 -5.99 13.35
N GLU A 23 13.34 -6.92 12.46
CA GLU A 23 13.04 -8.31 12.85
C GLU A 23 14.29 -9.08 13.32
N PHE A 24 15.46 -8.75 12.78
CA PHE A 24 16.74 -9.24 13.28
C PHE A 24 17.03 -8.74 14.70
N ILE A 25 16.92 -7.43 14.94
CA ILE A 25 17.17 -6.82 16.27
C ILE A 25 16.18 -7.33 17.33
N THR A 26 14.93 -7.59 16.94
CA THR A 26 13.91 -8.13 17.87
C THR A 26 13.97 -9.65 18.04
N GLY A 27 14.95 -10.32 17.42
CA GLY A 27 15.25 -11.74 17.64
C GLY A 27 14.38 -12.74 16.87
N ARG A 28 13.50 -12.28 15.98
CA ARG A 28 12.68 -13.19 15.13
C ARG A 28 13.50 -13.86 14.04
N ILE A 29 14.59 -13.24 13.61
CA ILE A 29 15.55 -13.81 12.66
C ILE A 29 16.85 -14.12 13.40
N HIS A 30 17.24 -15.39 13.40
CA HIS A 30 18.42 -15.85 14.13
C HIS A 30 19.22 -16.94 13.39
N SER A 31 18.64 -17.59 12.37
CA SER A 31 19.37 -18.59 11.59
C SER A 31 20.12 -17.95 10.42
N ASP A 32 21.30 -18.49 10.09
CA ASP A 32 22.06 -18.06 8.90
C ASP A 32 21.25 -18.22 7.61
N TYR A 33 20.42 -19.26 7.56
CA TYR A 33 19.49 -19.51 6.45
C TYR A 33 18.51 -18.34 6.29
N ASP A 34 17.83 -17.92 7.36
CA ASP A 34 16.87 -16.82 7.31
C ASP A 34 17.55 -15.49 6.96
N ILE A 35 18.76 -15.24 7.47
CA ILE A 35 19.53 -14.03 7.14
C ILE A 35 19.80 -13.98 5.63
N ILE A 36 20.34 -15.05 5.06
CA ILE A 36 20.68 -15.11 3.63
C ILE A 36 19.41 -14.99 2.78
N MET A 37 18.35 -15.72 3.14
CA MET A 37 17.11 -15.71 2.38
C MET A 37 16.42 -14.35 2.43
N ASN A 38 16.45 -13.63 3.56
CA ASN A 38 15.90 -12.27 3.67
C ASN A 38 16.72 -11.22 2.92
N LEU A 39 17.96 -11.49 2.51
CA LEU A 39 18.70 -10.59 1.62
C LEU A 39 18.27 -10.73 0.15
N LEU A 40 17.77 -11.88 -0.29
CA LEU A 40 17.39 -12.12 -1.69
C LEU A 40 16.26 -11.20 -2.20
N PRO A 41 15.18 -10.92 -1.44
CA PRO A 41 14.15 -9.97 -1.86
C PRO A 41 14.67 -8.58 -2.25
N THR A 42 15.83 -8.15 -1.74
CA THR A 42 16.40 -6.85 -2.11
C THR A 42 16.69 -6.73 -3.60
N ILE A 43 17.13 -7.83 -4.24
CA ILE A 43 17.41 -7.88 -5.68
C ILE A 43 16.09 -7.80 -6.46
N LEU A 44 15.08 -8.56 -6.03
CA LEU A 44 13.74 -8.52 -6.61
C LEU A 44 13.13 -7.12 -6.50
N PHE A 45 13.23 -6.50 -5.33
CA PHE A 45 12.71 -5.16 -5.08
C PHE A 45 13.45 -4.08 -5.87
N ALA A 46 14.76 -4.21 -6.07
CA ALA A 46 15.51 -3.30 -6.95
C ALA A 46 15.05 -3.45 -8.40
N PHE A 47 14.80 -4.68 -8.86
CA PHE A 47 14.29 -4.94 -10.20
C PHE A 47 12.87 -4.37 -10.39
N VAL A 48 11.98 -4.56 -9.42
CA VAL A 48 10.64 -3.95 -9.42
C VAL A 48 10.73 -2.43 -9.43
N GLY A 49 11.59 -1.84 -8.59
CA GLY A 49 11.84 -0.39 -8.57
C GLY A 49 12.37 0.14 -9.90
N TRP A 50 13.18 -0.65 -10.61
CA TRP A 50 13.65 -0.30 -11.96
C TRP A 50 12.51 -0.29 -12.98
N ILE A 51 11.63 -1.30 -12.95
CA ILE A 51 10.42 -1.32 -13.79
C ILE A 51 9.54 -0.11 -13.49
N ILE A 52 9.28 0.18 -12.21
CA ILE A 52 8.49 1.34 -11.77
C ILE A 52 9.07 2.64 -12.32
N TYR A 53 10.40 2.81 -12.25
CA TYR A 53 11.08 3.98 -12.81
C TYR A 53 10.85 4.12 -14.32
N LEU A 54 10.96 3.03 -15.09
CA LEU A 54 10.73 3.06 -16.54
C LEU A 54 9.30 3.49 -16.89
N PHE A 55 8.30 2.99 -16.15
CA PHE A 55 6.92 3.40 -16.34
C PHE A 55 6.65 4.83 -15.89
N GLY A 56 7.26 5.27 -14.79
CA GLY A 56 7.13 6.63 -14.28
C GLY A 56 7.71 7.68 -15.20
N GLU A 57 8.89 7.45 -15.77
CA GLU A 57 9.48 8.35 -16.78
C GLU A 57 8.59 8.43 -18.03
N ARG A 58 8.08 7.29 -18.50
CA ARG A 58 7.23 7.23 -19.70
C ARG A 58 5.88 7.92 -19.52
N ASN A 59 5.35 7.95 -18.30
CA ASN A 59 4.03 8.47 -17.98
C ASN A 59 4.09 9.63 -16.99
N SER A 60 5.15 10.45 -17.01
CA SER A 60 5.39 11.49 -15.99
C SER A 60 4.21 12.45 -15.77
N GLN A 61 3.40 12.69 -16.81
CA GLN A 61 2.17 13.50 -16.77
C GLN A 61 0.92 12.73 -16.28
N GLY A 62 1.14 11.60 -15.61
CA GLY A 62 0.10 10.69 -15.17
C GLY A 62 -0.43 9.77 -16.28
N ILE A 63 -1.36 8.92 -15.86
CA ILE A 63 -2.02 7.91 -16.66
C ILE A 63 -3.48 8.33 -16.90
N SER A 64 -4.01 7.96 -18.07
CA SER A 64 -5.42 8.24 -18.41
C SER A 64 -6.39 7.57 -17.42
N LYS A 65 -7.53 8.21 -17.16
CA LYS A 65 -8.58 7.69 -16.27
C LYS A 65 -9.00 6.26 -16.64
N LYS A 66 -9.11 5.96 -17.94
CA LYS A 66 -9.45 4.61 -18.43
C LYS A 66 -8.41 3.57 -18.01
N ALA A 67 -7.13 3.89 -18.19
CA ALA A 67 -6.05 3.00 -17.79
C ALA A 67 -5.99 2.84 -16.25
N MET A 68 -6.18 3.93 -15.49
CA MET A 68 -6.26 3.86 -14.02
C MET A 68 -7.36 2.89 -13.57
N TRP A 69 -8.57 2.99 -14.14
CA TRP A 69 -9.68 2.09 -13.84
C TRP A 69 -9.37 0.63 -14.20
N ILE A 70 -8.75 0.38 -15.35
CA ILE A 70 -8.35 -0.97 -15.77
C ILE A 70 -7.33 -1.56 -14.80
N ILE A 71 -6.30 -0.80 -14.43
CA ILE A 71 -5.27 -1.24 -13.47
C ILE A 71 -5.92 -1.56 -12.13
N PHE A 72 -6.77 -0.66 -11.62
CA PHE A 72 -7.53 -0.87 -10.38
C PHE A 72 -8.34 -2.17 -10.42
N LEU A 73 -9.10 -2.42 -11.49
CA LEU A 73 -9.89 -3.64 -11.63
C LEU A 73 -9.02 -4.90 -11.67
N ILE A 74 -7.89 -4.86 -12.37
CA ILE A 74 -6.96 -5.98 -12.45
C ILE A 74 -6.43 -6.34 -11.06
N ILE A 75 -5.90 -5.36 -10.31
CA ILE A 75 -5.32 -5.64 -8.98
C ILE A 75 -6.41 -6.02 -7.96
N PHE A 76 -7.58 -5.40 -8.03
CA PHE A 76 -8.71 -5.74 -7.18
C PHE A 76 -9.16 -7.19 -7.40
N LEU A 77 -9.37 -7.59 -8.66
CA LEU A 77 -9.75 -8.95 -9.01
C LEU A 77 -8.64 -9.96 -8.72
N LEU A 78 -7.37 -9.56 -8.80
CA LEU A 78 -6.25 -10.42 -8.47
C LEU A 78 -6.29 -10.80 -6.98
N ASP A 79 -6.47 -9.84 -6.06
CA ASP A 79 -6.58 -10.12 -4.62
C ASP A 79 -7.89 -10.83 -4.24
N GLN A 80 -9.04 -10.27 -4.63
CA GLN A 80 -10.33 -10.85 -4.21
C GLN A 80 -10.64 -12.16 -4.92
N GLY A 81 -10.26 -12.28 -6.20
CA GLY A 81 -10.42 -13.50 -6.98
C GLY A 81 -9.53 -14.63 -6.46
N ILE A 82 -8.25 -14.37 -6.17
CA ILE A 82 -7.37 -15.42 -5.63
C ILE A 82 -7.82 -15.86 -4.25
N LYS A 83 -8.27 -14.93 -3.38
CA LYS A 83 -8.80 -15.27 -2.06
C LYS A 83 -10.04 -16.15 -2.15
N LEU A 84 -10.95 -15.84 -3.07
CA LEU A 84 -12.11 -16.70 -3.31
C LEU A 84 -11.69 -18.10 -3.77
N ILE A 85 -10.73 -18.20 -4.70
CA ILE A 85 -10.19 -19.48 -5.17
C ILE A 85 -9.56 -20.26 -4.03
N ILE A 86 -8.69 -19.63 -3.24
CA ILE A 86 -8.03 -20.24 -2.10
C ILE A 86 -9.08 -20.72 -1.10
N LYS A 87 -10.07 -19.87 -0.75
CA LYS A 87 -11.08 -20.20 0.25
C LYS A 87 -11.92 -21.42 -0.13
N LEU A 88 -12.26 -21.56 -1.42
CA LEU A 88 -13.11 -22.64 -1.91
C LEU A 88 -12.38 -23.97 -2.10
N TRP A 89 -11.11 -23.93 -2.52
CA TRP A 89 -10.42 -25.14 -3.01
C TRP A 89 -9.10 -25.45 -2.32
N PHE A 90 -8.44 -24.48 -1.68
CA PHE A 90 -7.07 -24.62 -1.19
C PHE A 90 -6.85 -24.19 0.26
N PHE A 91 -7.90 -23.82 1.00
CA PHE A 91 -7.77 -23.26 2.35
C PHE A 91 -7.05 -24.21 3.31
N ASP A 92 -7.31 -25.52 3.21
CA ASP A 92 -6.67 -26.53 4.07
C ASP A 92 -5.37 -27.10 3.48
N LYS A 93 -4.76 -26.39 2.51
CA LYS A 93 -3.51 -26.80 1.86
C LYS A 93 -2.37 -25.88 2.30
N THR A 94 -1.38 -26.46 2.95
CA THR A 94 -0.12 -25.76 3.27
C THR A 94 1.04 -26.50 2.61
N PHE A 95 1.92 -25.76 1.94
CA PHE A 95 3.13 -26.32 1.36
C PHE A 95 4.23 -25.27 1.20
N PHE A 96 5.46 -25.75 1.15
CA PHE A 96 6.67 -24.94 1.02
C PHE A 96 7.08 -24.82 -0.46
N LEU A 97 7.37 -23.60 -0.90
CA LEU A 97 7.81 -23.27 -2.25
C LEU A 97 9.34 -23.14 -2.34
N ILE A 98 9.97 -22.52 -1.33
CA ILE A 98 11.43 -22.33 -1.26
C ILE A 98 11.88 -22.60 0.18
N GLY A 99 12.29 -23.84 0.45
CA GLY A 99 12.62 -24.29 1.80
C GLY A 99 11.58 -23.84 2.82
N GLU A 100 11.99 -23.51 4.04
CA GLU A 100 11.09 -22.94 5.06
C GLU A 100 10.85 -21.43 4.87
N PHE A 101 11.51 -20.80 3.88
CA PHE A 101 11.44 -19.35 3.68
C PHE A 101 10.20 -18.87 2.92
N LEU A 102 9.77 -19.55 1.86
CA LEU A 102 8.56 -19.15 1.12
C LEU A 102 7.56 -20.30 1.15
N SER A 103 6.36 -20.03 1.64
CA SER A 103 5.29 -21.03 1.73
C SER A 103 3.95 -20.48 1.24
N PHE A 104 3.12 -21.39 0.75
CA PHE A 104 1.69 -21.17 0.66
C PHE A 104 1.06 -21.68 1.96
N ASN A 105 0.52 -20.77 2.76
CA ASN A 105 -0.03 -21.08 4.08
C ASN A 105 -1.30 -20.27 4.36
N PRO A 106 -2.47 -20.68 3.82
CA PRO A 106 -3.72 -19.96 4.00
C PRO A 106 -4.18 -19.93 5.46
N ILE A 107 -4.44 -18.74 5.98
CA ILE A 107 -4.99 -18.52 7.32
C ILE A 107 -6.03 -17.40 7.30
N ILE A 108 -6.96 -17.42 8.27
CA ILE A 108 -7.76 -16.23 8.57
C ILE A 108 -7.07 -15.47 9.70
N ASN A 109 -6.43 -14.36 9.37
CA ASN A 109 -5.81 -13.46 10.32
C ASN A 109 -6.88 -12.58 10.99
N THR A 110 -7.22 -12.92 12.23
CA THR A 110 -8.25 -12.25 13.03
C THR A 110 -7.75 -11.02 13.78
N GLU A 111 -6.44 -10.77 13.81
CA GLU A 111 -5.86 -9.56 14.40
C GLU A 111 -6.26 -8.30 13.61
N GLY A 112 -6.64 -8.47 12.35
CA GLY A 112 -7.26 -7.45 11.49
C GLY A 112 -6.32 -6.33 11.02
N SER A 113 -5.13 -6.21 11.63
CA SER A 113 -4.05 -5.32 11.22
C SER A 113 -2.69 -5.87 11.67
N TRP A 114 -1.64 -5.54 10.92
CA TRP A 114 -0.26 -5.87 11.32
C TRP A 114 0.13 -5.25 12.66
N LEU A 115 -0.34 -4.02 12.97
CA LEU A 115 -0.06 -3.37 14.25
C LEU A 115 -0.66 -4.14 15.44
N ASN A 116 -1.90 -4.62 15.32
CA ASN A 116 -2.50 -5.49 16.33
C ASN A 116 -1.68 -6.78 16.48
N ALA A 117 -1.41 -7.47 15.37
CA ALA A 117 -0.65 -8.73 15.38
C ALA A 117 0.77 -8.56 15.94
N ARG A 118 1.43 -7.43 15.68
CA ARG A 118 2.84 -7.22 16.04
C ARG A 118 3.04 -6.66 17.45
N PHE A 119 2.21 -5.70 17.85
CA PHE A 119 2.41 -4.93 19.08
C PHE A 119 1.28 -5.11 20.09
N GLY A 120 0.25 -5.90 19.78
CA GLY A 120 -0.87 -6.13 20.69
C GLY A 120 -1.65 -4.86 21.01
N VAL A 121 -1.73 -3.90 20.06
CA VAL A 121 -2.40 -2.60 20.25
C VAL A 121 -3.89 -2.78 20.63
N GLY A 122 -4.50 -3.90 20.24
CA GLY A 122 -5.86 -4.26 20.68
C GLY A 122 -6.95 -3.40 20.06
N VAL A 123 -6.73 -2.83 18.88
CA VAL A 123 -7.75 -2.04 18.17
C VAL A 123 -8.89 -2.98 17.77
N SER A 124 -10.11 -2.65 18.19
CA SER A 124 -11.28 -3.50 17.91
C SER A 124 -11.55 -3.60 16.41
N PHE A 125 -12.11 -4.74 16.00
CA PHE A 125 -12.42 -4.99 14.60
C PHE A 125 -13.40 -3.98 13.99
N THR A 126 -14.40 -3.54 14.78
CA THR A 126 -15.32 -2.47 14.41
C THR A 126 -14.58 -1.15 14.16
N ALA A 127 -13.62 -0.80 15.02
CA ALA A 127 -12.80 0.40 14.83
C ALA A 127 -11.93 0.29 13.58
N LEU A 128 -11.37 -0.89 13.28
CA LEU A 128 -10.61 -1.13 12.06
C LEU A 128 -11.47 -1.04 10.78
N ILE A 129 -12.72 -1.50 10.82
CA ILE A 129 -13.68 -1.34 9.72
C ILE A 129 -14.00 0.14 9.52
N ALA A 130 -14.35 0.85 10.60
CA ALA A 130 -14.65 2.28 10.55
C ALA A 130 -13.46 3.08 10.02
N ALA A 131 -12.23 2.74 10.46
CA ALA A 131 -11.00 3.36 9.97
C ALA A 131 -10.78 3.10 8.47
N ASN A 132 -11.05 1.89 7.96
CA ASN A 132 -10.93 1.61 6.52
C ASN A 132 -11.96 2.40 5.69
N VAL A 133 -13.21 2.49 6.15
CA VAL A 133 -14.24 3.30 5.47
C VAL A 133 -13.83 4.77 5.44
N LEU A 134 -13.39 5.31 6.58
CA LEU A 134 -12.93 6.70 6.66
C LEU A 134 -11.70 6.94 5.78
N ALA A 135 -10.72 6.03 5.80
CA ALA A 135 -9.52 6.11 4.97
C ALA A 135 -9.85 6.11 3.48
N LEU A 136 -10.75 5.23 3.01
CA LEU A 136 -11.20 5.22 1.62
C LEU A 136 -11.81 6.55 1.20
N LEU A 137 -12.69 7.13 2.02
CA LEU A 137 -13.29 8.43 1.75
C LEU A 137 -12.22 9.53 1.67
N ILE A 138 -11.28 9.54 2.63
CA ILE A 138 -10.18 10.51 2.66
C ILE A 138 -9.29 10.36 1.42
N PHE A 139 -8.89 9.16 1.03
CA PHE A 139 -8.02 8.96 -0.14
C PHE A 139 -8.69 9.35 -1.46
N ILE A 140 -9.99 9.06 -1.60
CA ILE A 140 -10.78 9.50 -2.75
C ILE A 140 -10.81 11.02 -2.80
N GLU A 141 -11.21 11.68 -1.72
CA GLU A 141 -11.33 13.14 -1.73
C GLU A 141 -9.97 13.84 -1.82
N ALA A 142 -8.93 13.30 -1.19
CA ALA A 142 -7.56 13.82 -1.29
C ALA A 142 -7.05 13.78 -2.75
N TYR A 143 -7.26 12.67 -3.45
CA TYR A 143 -6.87 12.57 -4.87
C TYR A 143 -7.70 13.52 -5.75
N ARG A 144 -9.01 13.65 -5.50
CA ARG A 144 -9.87 14.61 -6.21
C ARG A 144 -9.42 16.05 -6.01
N TYR A 145 -9.07 16.42 -4.77
CA TYR A 145 -8.55 17.74 -4.44
C TYR A 145 -7.18 17.99 -5.07
N TYR A 146 -6.31 16.99 -5.08
CA TYR A 146 -5.00 17.04 -5.75
C TYR A 146 -5.17 17.34 -7.25
N ILE A 147 -6.10 16.65 -7.94
CA ILE A 147 -6.44 16.95 -9.35
C ILE A 147 -7.07 18.34 -9.51
N HIS A 148 -7.96 18.75 -8.59
CA HIS A 148 -8.60 20.06 -8.63
C HIS A 148 -7.59 21.22 -8.53
N LYS A 149 -6.45 21.00 -7.85
CA LYS A 149 -5.32 21.94 -7.80
C LYS A 149 -4.51 22.02 -9.09
N GLY A 150 -4.87 21.24 -10.11
CA GLY A 150 -4.15 21.17 -11.38
C GLY A 150 -2.97 20.21 -11.37
N ASN A 151 -2.75 19.48 -10.27
CA ASN A 151 -1.67 18.51 -10.19
C ASN A 151 -2.08 17.20 -10.88
N LYS A 152 -1.14 16.54 -11.54
CA LYS A 152 -1.32 15.25 -12.19
C LYS A 152 0.02 14.62 -12.51
N ASP A 153 0.33 13.48 -11.91
CA ASP A 153 1.56 12.74 -12.17
C ASP A 153 1.37 11.23 -11.95
N PHE A 154 2.30 10.43 -12.48
CA PHE A 154 2.26 8.96 -12.38
C PHE A 154 2.29 8.45 -10.94
N TRP A 155 3.08 9.08 -10.07
CA TRP A 155 3.29 8.66 -8.70
C TRP A 155 2.01 8.84 -7.89
N ALA A 156 1.35 10.00 -8.02
CA ALA A 156 0.05 10.27 -7.41
C ALA A 156 -1.03 9.29 -7.91
N ASP A 157 -1.06 8.99 -9.21
CA ASP A 157 -2.02 8.04 -9.79
C ASP A 157 -1.86 6.63 -9.26
N MET A 158 -0.62 6.12 -9.26
CA MET A 158 -0.33 4.78 -8.78
C MET A 158 -0.53 4.68 -7.26
N CYS A 159 -0.17 5.72 -6.50
CA CYS A 159 -0.49 5.82 -5.08
C CYS A 159 -2.00 5.68 -4.85
N PHE A 160 -2.81 6.47 -5.58
CA PHE A 160 -4.26 6.43 -5.47
C PHE A 160 -4.84 5.05 -5.82
N ILE A 161 -4.39 4.44 -6.91
CA ILE A 161 -4.85 3.11 -7.34
C ILE A 161 -4.54 2.05 -6.28
N PHE A 162 -3.27 1.98 -5.84
CA PHE A 162 -2.85 0.94 -4.90
C PHE A 162 -3.46 1.12 -3.51
N ILE A 163 -3.57 2.35 -3.00
CA ILE A 163 -4.15 2.58 -1.67
C ILE A 163 -5.64 2.29 -1.65
N THR A 164 -6.38 2.71 -2.69
CA THR A 164 -7.83 2.46 -2.76
C THR A 164 -8.13 0.99 -2.96
N ALA A 165 -7.37 0.27 -3.80
CA ALA A 165 -7.52 -1.17 -3.95
C ALA A 165 -7.17 -1.91 -2.65
N GLY A 166 -6.04 -1.58 -2.03
CA GLY A 166 -5.61 -2.20 -0.77
C GLY A 166 -6.62 -1.99 0.36
N CYS A 167 -7.10 -0.76 0.57
CA CYS A 167 -8.11 -0.45 1.58
C CYS A 167 -9.47 -1.10 1.27
N LEU A 168 -9.90 -1.14 0.00
CA LEU A 168 -11.16 -1.77 -0.38
C LEU A 168 -11.12 -3.28 -0.17
N CYS A 169 -10.06 -3.96 -0.61
CA CYS A 169 -9.82 -5.37 -0.33
C CYS A 169 -9.79 -5.64 1.18
N SER A 170 -9.09 -4.80 1.95
CA SER A 170 -9.03 -4.91 3.41
C SER A 170 -10.40 -4.81 4.07
N LEU A 171 -11.25 -3.90 3.58
CA LEU A 171 -12.61 -3.70 4.06
C LEU A 171 -13.50 -4.90 3.74
N ILE A 172 -13.46 -5.39 2.49
CA ILE A 172 -14.21 -6.57 2.07
C ILE A 172 -13.81 -7.77 2.93
N ASP A 173 -12.51 -8.01 3.09
CA ASP A 173 -12.06 -9.16 3.86
C ASP A 173 -12.59 -9.13 5.28
N LYS A 174 -12.55 -7.94 5.92
CA LYS A 174 -13.03 -7.79 7.28
C LYS A 174 -14.52 -8.09 7.39
N ILE A 175 -15.32 -7.59 6.44
CA ILE A 175 -16.76 -7.78 6.43
C ILE A 175 -17.15 -9.25 6.18
N PHE A 176 -16.47 -9.93 5.24
CA PHE A 176 -16.90 -11.25 4.78
C PHE A 176 -16.17 -12.44 5.41
N TYR A 177 -14.91 -12.28 5.81
CA TYR A 177 -14.12 -13.36 6.43
C TYR A 177 -14.01 -13.24 7.96
N GLY A 178 -14.43 -12.13 8.56
CA GLY A 178 -14.21 -11.87 10.00
C GLY A 178 -12.72 -11.70 10.36
N GLY A 179 -11.89 -11.40 9.36
CA GLY A 179 -10.44 -11.30 9.45
C GLY A 179 -9.84 -10.91 8.09
N SER A 180 -8.65 -11.39 7.80
CA SER A 180 -8.01 -11.32 6.48
C SER A 180 -7.62 -12.73 6.03
N LEU A 181 -7.88 -13.09 4.77
CA LEU A 181 -7.38 -14.35 4.22
C LEU A 181 -5.95 -14.13 3.70
N ASP A 182 -4.97 -14.43 4.56
CA ASP A 182 -3.56 -14.32 4.24
C ASP A 182 -3.04 -15.68 3.77
N PHE A 183 -2.09 -15.74 2.84
CA PHE A 183 -1.67 -17.01 2.23
C PHE A 183 -0.22 -17.10 1.78
N ILE A 184 0.54 -15.99 1.78
CA ILE A 184 1.95 -15.94 1.39
C ILE A 184 2.79 -15.92 2.65
N GLY A 185 3.32 -17.06 3.07
CA GLY A 185 4.20 -17.16 4.23
C GLY A 185 5.65 -16.81 3.87
N ILE A 186 6.24 -15.88 4.62
CA ILE A 186 7.65 -15.47 4.52
C ILE A 186 8.38 -15.84 5.81
N SER A 187 9.05 -17.00 5.80
CA SER A 187 9.74 -17.61 6.94
C SER A 187 8.85 -17.55 8.19
N SER A 188 9.43 -17.25 9.34
CA SER A 188 8.77 -17.00 10.62
C SER A 188 8.25 -15.57 10.78
N LEU A 189 8.37 -14.72 9.76
CA LEU A 189 8.14 -13.28 9.91
C LEU A 189 6.65 -12.93 9.89
N PHE A 190 5.97 -13.35 8.83
CA PHE A 190 4.56 -13.07 8.61
C PHE A 190 3.97 -13.96 7.52
N ILE A 191 2.65 -14.00 7.49
CA ILE A 191 1.87 -14.48 6.35
C ILE A 191 1.11 -13.25 5.83
N ALA A 192 1.24 -12.97 4.54
CA ALA A 192 0.64 -11.80 3.90
C ALA A 192 -0.31 -12.21 2.78
N ASP A 193 -0.99 -11.21 2.23
CA ASP A 193 -1.77 -11.33 0.99
C ASP A 193 -1.35 -10.25 -0.03
N PHE A 194 -2.12 -10.12 -1.12
CA PHE A 194 -1.81 -9.12 -2.14
C PHE A 194 -2.17 -7.70 -1.74
N LYS A 195 -3.21 -7.46 -0.92
CA LYS A 195 -3.50 -6.10 -0.45
C LYS A 195 -2.40 -5.55 0.45
N ASP A 196 -1.69 -6.38 1.21
CA ASP A 196 -0.53 -5.93 2.00
C ASP A 196 0.58 -5.39 1.10
N ILE A 197 0.81 -6.06 -0.04
CA ILE A 197 1.74 -5.59 -1.09
C ILE A 197 1.22 -4.29 -1.69
N TYR A 198 -0.08 -4.17 -1.97
CA TYR A 198 -0.67 -2.95 -2.54
C TYR A 198 -0.49 -1.75 -1.60
N ILE A 199 -0.74 -1.92 -0.31
CA ILE A 199 -0.54 -0.85 0.69
C ILE A 199 0.94 -0.43 0.76
N ASN A 200 1.88 -1.38 0.73
CA ASN A 200 3.30 -1.05 0.69
C ASN A 200 3.72 -0.32 -0.59
N LEU A 201 3.19 -0.72 -1.75
CA LEU A 201 3.40 0.00 -3.00
C LEU A 201 2.79 1.40 -2.98
N ALA A 202 1.62 1.58 -2.36
CA ALA A 202 1.04 2.90 -2.18
C ALA A 202 1.94 3.83 -1.35
N ILE A 203 2.55 3.32 -0.27
CA ILE A 203 3.51 4.07 0.55
C ILE A 203 4.74 4.49 -0.29
N LEU A 204 5.27 3.57 -1.10
CA LEU A 204 6.34 3.89 -2.06
C LEU A 204 5.92 5.01 -3.00
N PHE A 205 4.77 4.87 -3.67
CA PHE A 205 4.30 5.86 -4.64
C PHE A 205 4.00 7.21 -4.01
N PHE A 206 3.52 7.23 -2.77
CA PHE A 206 3.36 8.45 -1.99
C PHE A 206 4.70 9.14 -1.72
N ALA A 207 5.72 8.38 -1.27
CA ALA A 207 7.07 8.92 -1.05
C ALA A 207 7.69 9.45 -2.36
N LEU A 208 7.49 8.76 -3.48
CA LEU A 208 7.93 9.23 -4.80
C LEU A 208 7.17 10.48 -5.25
N CYS A 209 5.86 10.55 -5.01
CA CYS A 209 5.06 11.74 -5.28
C CYS A 209 5.60 12.96 -4.53
N ILE A 210 5.90 12.82 -3.23
CA ILE A 210 6.55 13.87 -2.43
C ILE A 210 7.90 14.26 -3.03
N TYR A 211 8.73 13.27 -3.37
CA TYR A 211 10.07 13.51 -3.90
C TYR A 211 10.05 14.25 -5.26
N PHE A 212 9.25 13.78 -6.21
CA PHE A 212 9.23 14.29 -7.59
C PHE A 212 8.46 15.61 -7.74
N ASN A 213 7.53 15.91 -6.84
CA ASN A 213 6.84 17.20 -6.80
C ASN A 213 7.52 18.21 -5.87
N ASP A 214 8.71 17.88 -5.35
CA ASP A 214 9.51 18.74 -4.47
C ASP A 214 8.78 19.21 -3.19
N TYR A 215 7.75 18.49 -2.76
CA TYR A 215 6.99 18.81 -1.53
C TYR A 215 7.82 18.69 -0.24
N TRP A 216 9.02 18.12 -0.32
CA TRP A 216 9.97 18.06 0.78
C TRP A 216 10.98 19.23 0.80
N LYS A 217 11.07 20.02 -0.28
CA LYS A 217 12.02 21.12 -0.45
C LYS A 217 11.43 22.49 -0.18
N THR A 218 10.16 22.59 0.19
CA THR A 218 9.56 23.87 0.56
C THR A 218 10.31 24.43 1.76
N GLU A 219 11.21 25.39 1.49
CA GLU A 219 11.97 26.16 2.49
C GLU A 219 11.07 27.09 3.31
N GLU A 220 9.82 27.28 2.86
CA GLU A 220 8.77 27.92 3.63
C GLU A 220 8.23 26.93 4.68
N GLU A 221 8.74 27.01 5.91
CA GLU A 221 8.06 26.43 7.07
C GLU A 221 6.63 27.00 7.12
N SER A 222 5.64 26.17 6.84
CA SER A 222 4.25 26.57 7.04
C SER A 222 3.98 26.76 8.52
N THR A 223 3.23 27.80 8.85
CA THR A 223 2.73 27.97 10.20
C THR A 223 1.54 27.03 10.44
N LEU A 224 1.31 26.62 11.70
CA LEU A 224 0.12 25.82 12.06
C LEU A 224 -1.20 26.46 11.56
N LYS A 225 -1.24 27.79 11.49
CA LYS A 225 -2.39 28.53 10.97
C LYS A 225 -2.60 28.27 9.47
N GLU A 226 -1.54 28.30 8.68
CA GLU A 226 -1.58 28.03 7.23
C GLU A 226 -1.94 26.58 6.94
N ASP A 227 -1.47 25.65 7.76
CA ASP A 227 -1.86 24.24 7.68
C ASP A 227 -3.35 24.05 7.97
N MET A 228 -3.85 24.66 9.04
CA MET A 228 -5.29 24.66 9.38
C MET A 228 -6.14 25.30 8.27
N GLU A 229 -5.67 26.38 7.66
CA GLU A 229 -6.34 27.01 6.52
C GLU A 229 -6.35 26.10 5.28
N SER A 230 -5.27 25.35 5.04
CA SER A 230 -5.18 24.38 3.96
C SER A 230 -6.15 23.20 4.15
N ILE A 231 -6.24 22.68 5.37
CA ILE A 231 -7.24 21.67 5.76
C ILE A 231 -8.66 22.22 5.58
N ARG A 232 -8.90 23.47 6.00
CA ARG A 232 -10.21 24.13 5.83
C ARG A 232 -10.57 24.26 4.34
N ARG A 233 -9.63 24.65 3.48
CA ARG A 233 -9.84 24.72 2.03
C ARG A 233 -10.20 23.36 1.43
N PHE A 234 -9.56 22.28 1.90
CA PHE A 234 -9.89 20.91 1.52
C PHE A 234 -11.35 20.55 1.87
N PHE A 235 -11.79 20.80 3.10
CA PHE A 235 -13.19 20.52 3.48
C PHE A 235 -14.21 21.41 2.76
N ILE A 236 -13.88 22.68 2.49
CA ILE A 236 -14.73 23.56 1.68
C ILE A 236 -14.86 23.00 0.26
N PHE A 237 -13.77 22.52 -0.33
CA PHE A 237 -13.80 21.87 -1.64
C PHE A 237 -14.76 20.68 -1.65
N ILE A 238 -14.64 19.74 -0.70
CA ILE A 238 -15.53 18.57 -0.60
C ILE A 238 -16.99 19.00 -0.49
N LYS A 239 -17.29 19.95 0.40
CA LYS A 239 -18.65 20.44 0.62
C LYS A 239 -19.26 21.04 -0.66
N ASN A 240 -18.51 21.89 -1.35
CA ASN A 240 -18.98 22.57 -2.56
C ASN A 240 -19.21 21.57 -3.69
N ASP A 241 -18.30 20.62 -3.84
CA ASP A 241 -18.37 19.58 -4.86
C ASP A 241 -19.60 18.68 -4.66
N ILE A 242 -19.82 18.15 -3.45
CA ILE A 242 -21.03 17.36 -3.13
C ILE A 242 -22.31 18.17 -3.37
N SER A 243 -22.32 19.44 -2.95
CA SER A 243 -23.46 20.32 -3.19
C SER A 243 -23.76 20.52 -4.69
N SER A 244 -22.73 20.56 -5.53
CA SER A 244 -22.89 20.71 -6.97
C SER A 244 -23.46 19.47 -7.66
N ILE A 245 -23.16 18.27 -7.14
CA ILE A 245 -23.69 17.01 -7.64
C ILE A 245 -25.17 16.86 -7.26
N LEU A 246 -25.54 17.21 -6.03
CA LEU A 246 -26.93 17.11 -5.54
C LEU A 246 -27.91 18.13 -6.16
N LYS A 247 -27.38 19.18 -6.80
CA LYS A 247 -28.19 20.20 -7.49
C LYS A 247 -28.44 19.90 -8.96
N LYS A 248 -27.86 18.82 -9.50
CA LYS A 248 -28.12 18.30 -10.84
C LYS A 248 -29.15 17.19 -10.77
#